data_AF-A0A7V9B564-F1
#
_entry.id   AF-A0A7V9B564-F1
#
_cell.length_a   1.000
_cell.length_b   1.000
_cell.length_c   1.000
_cell.angle_alpha   90.00
_cell.angle_beta   90.00
_cell.angle_gamma   90.00
#
_symmetry.space_group_name_H-M   'P 1'
#
loop_
_entity.id
_entity.type
_entity.pdbx_description
1 polymer ?
#
loop_
_entity_poly.entity_id
_entity_poly.type
_entity_poly.pdbx_seq_one_letter_code
_entity_poly.pdbx_strand_id
1 'polypeptide(L)'
;MAVGSVVVVSGGGPVPAGVVEHLPPGARVVAADGGTDVALALGLGIDLVVGDLDSVSPEGLDAARAGGATIERHPEDKDATDLALALDAAARMLEGRGDVAVVGAGGGRFDHLLAGVLALADP
;
A
#
# COMPACT_ATOMS: atom_id res chain seq x y z
N MET A 1 12.89 -2.36 22.09
CA MET A 1 11.68 -1.71 21.55
C MET A 1 11.16 -2.62 20.46
N ALA A 2 9.86 -2.91 20.43
CA ALA A 2 9.31 -3.71 19.34
C ALA A 2 9.50 -2.94 18.04
N VAL A 3 10.16 -3.55 17.08
CA VAL A 3 10.33 -2.99 15.73
C VAL A 3 8.95 -3.10 15.06
N GLY A 4 8.39 -1.98 14.60
CA GLY A 4 7.07 -1.96 13.98
C GLY A 4 7.11 -2.60 12.58
N SER A 5 5.95 -3.02 12.09
CA SER A 5 5.80 -3.50 10.71
C SER A 5 4.67 -2.76 10.00
N VAL A 6 4.86 -2.52 8.70
CA VAL A 6 3.84 -1.97 7.80
C VAL A 6 3.70 -2.87 6.58
N VAL A 7 2.47 -3.13 6.17
CA VAL A 7 2.15 -3.80 4.91
C VAL A 7 1.69 -2.74 3.92
N VAL A 8 2.39 -2.63 2.79
CA VAL A 8 2.00 -1.80 1.65
C VAL A 8 1.31 -2.67 0.62
N VAL A 9 0.07 -2.35 0.27
CA VAL A 9 -0.71 -3.07 -0.73
C VAL A 9 -0.85 -2.21 -1.98
N SER A 10 -0.48 -2.76 -3.13
CA SER A 10 -0.59 -2.13 -4.45
C SER A 10 -1.56 -2.90 -5.35
N GLY A 11 -2.22 -2.19 -6.28
CA GLY A 11 -3.12 -2.76 -7.28
C GLY A 11 -2.43 -3.30 -8.54
N GLY A 12 -1.09 -3.36 -8.56
CA GLY A 12 -0.30 -3.66 -9.76
C GLY A 12 -0.29 -5.12 -10.24
N GLY A 13 -1.03 -6.03 -9.61
CA GLY A 13 -0.93 -7.45 -9.94
C GLY A 13 -1.77 -8.42 -9.12
N PRO A 14 -1.87 -9.70 -9.55
CA PRO A 14 -2.59 -10.71 -8.80
C PRO A 14 -1.83 -11.01 -7.52
N VAL A 15 -2.58 -11.16 -6.43
CA VAL A 15 -2.04 -11.53 -5.13
C VAL A 15 -2.21 -13.03 -4.92
N PRO A 16 -1.14 -13.77 -4.57
CA PRO A 16 -1.23 -15.20 -4.28
C PRO A 16 -2.22 -15.49 -3.14
N ALA A 17 -2.97 -16.59 -3.28
CA ALA A 17 -3.80 -17.10 -2.19
C ALA A 17 -2.92 -17.42 -0.96
N GLY A 18 -3.39 -17.05 0.23
CA GLY A 18 -2.67 -17.30 1.49
C GLY A 18 -1.56 -16.30 1.81
N VAL A 19 -1.36 -15.22 1.02
CA VAL A 19 -0.35 -14.20 1.35
C VAL A 19 -0.56 -13.63 2.76
N VAL A 20 -1.81 -13.50 3.20
CA VAL A 20 -2.20 -12.92 4.49
C VAL A 20 -1.63 -13.71 5.66
N GLU A 21 -1.47 -15.03 5.52
CA GLU A 21 -0.90 -15.92 6.55
C GLU A 21 0.59 -15.64 6.81
N HIS A 22 1.26 -14.98 5.86
CA HIS A 22 2.67 -14.64 5.92
C HIS A 22 2.92 -13.18 6.29
N LEU A 23 1.85 -12.39 6.46
CA LEU A 23 1.96 -10.99 6.85
C LEU A 23 2.29 -10.87 8.35
N PRO A 24 3.11 -9.88 8.73
CA PRO A 24 3.44 -9.66 10.14
C PRO A 24 2.17 -9.35 10.95
N PRO A 25 1.91 -10.07 12.05
CA PRO A 25 0.70 -9.88 12.84
C PRO A 25 0.71 -8.50 13.49
N GLY A 26 -0.44 -7.81 13.44
CA GLY A 26 -0.59 -6.45 13.99
C GLY A 26 0.15 -5.36 13.21
N ALA A 27 0.63 -5.67 12.00
CA ALA A 27 1.17 -4.65 11.12
C ALA A 27 0.10 -3.65 10.67
N ARG A 28 0.50 -2.40 10.54
CA ARG A 28 -0.35 -1.36 9.93
C ARG A 28 -0.43 -1.57 8.42
N VAL A 29 -1.52 -1.18 7.80
CA VAL A 29 -1.77 -1.38 6.37
C VAL A 29 -1.89 -0.04 5.66
N VAL A 30 -1.04 0.16 4.65
CA VAL A 30 -1.08 1.29 3.73
C VAL A 30 -1.47 0.78 2.35
N ALA A 31 -2.57 1.27 1.81
CA ALA A 31 -3.04 0.95 0.47
C ALA A 31 -2.65 2.05 -0.53
N ALA A 32 -1.95 1.66 -1.60
CA ALA A 32 -1.59 2.55 -2.70
C ALA A 32 -2.68 2.51 -3.77
N ASP A 33 -3.51 3.56 -3.82
CA ASP A 33 -4.58 3.77 -4.79
C ASP A 33 -5.45 2.51 -5.02
N GLY A 34 -5.41 1.88 -6.21
CA GLY A 34 -6.12 0.62 -6.50
C GLY A 34 -5.76 -0.57 -5.59
N GLY A 35 -4.67 -0.47 -4.82
CA GLY A 35 -4.33 -1.39 -3.74
C GLY A 35 -5.37 -1.42 -2.60
N THR A 36 -6.24 -0.41 -2.53
CA THR A 36 -7.35 -0.36 -1.56
C THR A 36 -8.31 -1.53 -1.76
N ASP A 37 -8.75 -1.75 -3.00
CA ASP A 37 -9.69 -2.83 -3.32
C ASP A 37 -9.05 -4.20 -3.08
N VAL A 38 -7.75 -4.32 -3.37
CA VAL A 38 -6.96 -5.53 -3.09
C VAL A 38 -6.89 -5.79 -1.58
N ALA A 39 -6.58 -4.77 -0.78
CA ALA A 39 -6.49 -4.92 0.68
C ALA A 39 -7.84 -5.33 1.29
N LEU A 40 -8.94 -4.73 0.83
CA LEU A 40 -10.29 -5.10 1.25
C LEU A 40 -10.65 -6.54 0.86
N ALA A 41 -10.31 -6.96 -0.37
CA ALA A 41 -10.54 -8.33 -0.84
C ALA A 41 -9.73 -9.36 -0.03
N LEU A 42 -8.58 -8.98 0.51
CA LEU A 42 -7.77 -9.79 1.42
C LEU A 42 -8.28 -9.76 2.88
N GLY A 43 -9.33 -8.98 3.17
CA GLY A 43 -9.89 -8.83 4.52
C GLY A 43 -8.99 -8.04 5.47
N LEU A 44 -8.09 -7.21 4.94
CA LEU A 44 -7.19 -6.38 5.75
C LEU A 44 -7.89 -5.10 6.19
N GLY A 45 -7.69 -4.72 7.46
CA GLY A 45 -8.06 -3.38 7.94
C GLY A 45 -7.05 -2.36 7.44
N ILE A 46 -7.51 -1.31 6.77
CA ILE A 46 -6.67 -0.28 6.15
C ILE A 46 -6.50 0.89 7.13
N ASP A 47 -5.26 1.28 7.42
CA ASP A 47 -4.96 2.45 8.25
C ASP A 47 -4.83 3.72 7.41
N LEU A 48 -4.28 3.59 6.20
CA LEU A 48 -4.05 4.70 5.28
C LEU A 48 -4.29 4.27 3.83
N VAL A 49 -5.03 5.10 3.09
CA VAL A 49 -5.08 5.05 1.62
C VAL A 49 -4.30 6.24 1.09
N VAL A 50 -3.41 6.01 0.13
CA VAL A 50 -2.60 7.06 -0.49
C VAL A 50 -2.62 6.94 -2.00
N GLY A 51 -2.76 8.08 -2.68
CA GLY A 51 -2.72 8.16 -4.14
C GLY A 51 -3.61 9.27 -4.69
N ASP A 52 -3.78 9.33 -6.00
CA ASP A 52 -4.72 10.26 -6.66
C ASP A 52 -6.19 9.81 -6.64
N LEU A 53 -6.40 8.53 -6.29
CA LEU A 53 -7.68 7.87 -6.08
C LEU A 53 -8.44 7.62 -7.39
N ASP A 54 -7.73 7.37 -8.49
CA ASP A 54 -8.31 7.13 -9.81
C ASP A 54 -8.56 5.65 -10.13
N SER A 55 -7.80 4.73 -9.51
CA SER A 55 -7.93 3.29 -9.74
C SER A 55 -8.64 2.56 -8.60
N VAL A 56 -8.91 3.24 -7.48
CA VAL A 56 -9.75 2.73 -6.39
C VAL A 56 -11.25 2.84 -6.73
N SER A 57 -12.00 1.79 -6.43
CA SER A 57 -13.46 1.82 -6.58
C SER A 57 -14.12 2.77 -5.56
N PRO A 58 -15.24 3.45 -5.92
CA PRO A 58 -16.00 4.27 -4.97
C PRO A 58 -16.42 3.49 -3.72
N GLU A 59 -16.86 2.25 -3.90
CA GLU A 59 -17.26 1.36 -2.82
C GLU A 59 -16.08 0.99 -1.91
N GLY A 60 -14.91 0.73 -2.49
CA GLY A 60 -13.69 0.45 -1.75
C GLY A 60 -13.22 1.64 -0.93
N LEU A 61 -13.26 2.84 -1.50
CA LEU A 61 -12.89 4.06 -0.80
C LEU A 61 -13.83 4.36 0.38
N ASP A 62 -15.14 4.14 0.20
CA ASP A 62 -16.12 4.31 1.27
C ASP A 62 -16.00 3.24 2.35
N ALA A 63 -15.72 1.99 1.98
CA ALA A 63 -15.43 0.91 2.93
C ALA A 63 -14.17 1.20 3.75
N ALA A 64 -13.10 1.69 3.13
CA ALA A 64 -11.87 2.09 3.82
C ALA A 64 -12.14 3.21 4.83
N ARG A 65 -12.88 4.26 4.44
CA ARG A 65 -13.29 5.35 5.35
C ARG A 65 -14.14 4.84 6.52
N ALA A 66 -15.13 3.99 6.24
CA ALA A 66 -15.98 3.41 7.27
C ALA A 66 -15.19 2.53 8.25
N GLY A 67 -14.13 1.88 7.76
CA GLY A 67 -13.15 1.12 8.56
C GLY A 67 -12.19 1.99 9.39
N GLY A 68 -12.22 3.31 9.22
CA GLY A 68 -11.36 4.26 9.95
C GLY A 68 -10.07 4.65 9.23
N ALA A 69 -9.90 4.28 7.96
CA ALA A 69 -8.72 4.63 7.19
C ALA A 69 -8.60 6.16 7.03
N THR A 70 -7.38 6.67 7.20
CA THR A 70 -7.04 8.02 6.76
C THR A 70 -6.90 8.02 5.24
N ILE A 71 -7.39 9.07 4.57
CA ILE A 71 -7.26 9.21 3.11
C ILE A 71 -6.30 10.36 2.81
N GLU A 72 -5.14 10.04 2.25
CA GLU A 72 -4.13 10.99 1.83
C GLU A 72 -4.14 11.11 0.30
N ARG A 73 -4.89 12.10 -0.19
CA ARG A 73 -5.02 12.35 -1.62
C ARG A 73 -3.87 13.17 -2.15
N HIS A 74 -3.28 12.73 -3.26
CA HIS A 74 -2.25 13.44 -4.02
C HIS A 74 -2.76 13.85 -5.41
N PRO A 75 -2.15 14.85 -6.08
CA PRO A 75 -2.42 15.15 -7.49
C PRO A 75 -2.02 13.98 -8.41
N GLU A 76 -2.65 13.90 -9.58
CA GLU A 76 -2.32 12.93 -10.65
C GLU A 76 -0.98 13.27 -11.32
N ASP A 77 -0.68 14.57 -11.49
CA ASP A 77 0.49 15.10 -12.19
C ASP A 77 1.77 15.18 -11.33
N LYS A 78 1.81 14.38 -10.26
CA LYS A 78 2.96 14.27 -9.36
C LYS A 78 4.12 13.50 -10.01
N ASP A 79 5.34 13.78 -9.56
CA ASP A 79 6.54 13.08 -10.03
C ASP A 79 6.72 11.68 -9.38
N ALA A 80 5.90 11.32 -8.38
CA ALA A 80 6.03 10.08 -7.61
C ALA A 80 4.89 9.09 -7.87
N THR A 81 5.20 7.80 -8.00
CA THR A 81 4.17 6.75 -8.11
C THR A 81 3.41 6.56 -6.80
N ASP A 82 2.18 6.06 -6.84
CA ASP A 82 1.40 5.79 -5.61
C ASP A 82 2.09 4.77 -4.69
N LEU A 83 2.81 3.79 -5.27
CA LEU A 83 3.62 2.87 -4.48
C LEU A 83 4.77 3.58 -3.76
N ALA A 84 5.44 4.53 -4.43
CA ALA A 84 6.49 5.33 -3.79
C ALA A 84 5.93 6.19 -2.65
N LEU A 85 4.76 6.81 -2.84
CA LEU A 85 4.06 7.55 -1.78
C LEU A 85 3.67 6.64 -0.60
N ALA A 86 3.21 5.42 -0.88
CA ALA A 86 2.88 4.45 0.16
C ALA A 86 4.10 3.96 0.94
N LEU A 87 5.23 3.77 0.26
CA LEU A 87 6.50 3.43 0.90
C LEU A 87 7.03 4.58 1.77
N ASP A 88 6.96 5.84 1.32
CA ASP A 88 7.30 7.01 2.13
C ASP A 88 6.40 7.10 3.37
N ALA A 89 5.09 6.93 3.20
CA ALA A 89 4.15 6.92 4.31
C ALA A 89 4.46 5.80 5.32
N ALA A 90 4.79 4.59 4.84
CA ALA A 90 5.22 3.48 5.68
C ALA A 90 6.51 3.78 6.44
N ALA A 91 7.52 4.37 5.78
CA ALA A 91 8.79 4.76 6.39
C ALA A 91 8.58 5.82 7.49
N ARG A 92 7.75 6.83 7.23
CA ARG A 92 7.35 7.84 8.21
C ARG A 92 6.63 7.22 9.41
N MET A 93 5.69 6.30 9.16
CA MET A 93 4.97 5.58 10.21
C MET A 93 5.89 4.77 11.11
N LEU A 94 6.99 4.26 10.56
CA LEU A 94 8.00 3.47 11.26
C LEU A 94 9.12 4.32 11.88
N GLU A 95 9.11 5.65 11.69
CA GLU A 95 10.22 6.54 12.07
C GLU A 95 11.57 6.05 11.50
N GLY A 96 11.55 5.48 10.29
CA GLY A 96 12.72 4.88 9.64
C GLY A 96 13.23 3.59 10.30
N ARG A 97 12.46 2.96 11.20
CA ARG A 97 12.85 1.74 11.91
C ARG A 97 11.78 0.66 11.80
N GLY A 98 12.04 -0.32 10.94
CA GLY A 98 11.34 -1.59 10.93
C GLY A 98 11.13 -2.17 9.56
N ASP A 99 10.14 -3.04 9.46
CA ASP A 99 9.96 -3.87 8.28
C ASP A 99 8.76 -3.41 7.46
N VAL A 100 8.97 -3.32 6.15
CA VAL A 100 7.90 -3.04 5.18
C VAL A 100 7.71 -4.26 4.29
N ALA A 101 6.51 -4.81 4.29
CA ALA A 101 6.11 -5.88 3.38
C ALA A 101 5.30 -5.29 2.22
N VAL A 102 5.67 -5.57 0.97
CA VAL A 102 4.93 -5.08 -0.21
C VAL A 102 4.15 -6.22 -0.86
N VAL A 103 2.86 -5.99 -1.10
CA VAL A 103 1.93 -6.95 -1.70
C VAL A 103 1.34 -6.37 -2.99
N GLY A 104 1.19 -7.20 -4.03
CA GLY A 104 0.47 -6.83 -5.26
C GLY A 104 1.24 -5.95 -6.26
N ALA A 105 2.55 -5.73 -6.07
CA ALA A 105 3.34 -4.84 -6.94
C ALA A 105 3.85 -5.47 -8.26
N GLY A 106 3.58 -6.75 -8.54
CA GLY A 106 4.36 -7.52 -9.54
C GLY A 106 3.65 -8.08 -10.77
N GLY A 107 2.38 -7.74 -11.03
CA GLY A 107 1.55 -8.53 -11.96
C GLY A 107 1.10 -7.87 -13.25
N GLY A 108 1.70 -6.75 -13.64
CA GLY A 108 1.29 -6.04 -14.86
C GLY A 108 2.48 -5.47 -15.60
N ARG A 109 2.56 -4.13 -15.57
CA ARG A 109 3.59 -3.35 -16.25
C ARG A 109 4.97 -3.58 -15.64
N PHE A 110 5.93 -4.04 -16.43
CA PHE A 110 7.32 -4.28 -15.99
C PHE A 110 7.97 -3.01 -15.45
N ASP A 111 7.67 -1.86 -16.05
CA ASP A 111 8.15 -0.56 -15.59
C ASP A 111 7.57 -0.17 -14.22
N HIS A 112 6.34 -0.57 -13.87
CA HIS A 112 5.79 -0.37 -12.53
C HIS A 112 6.48 -1.26 -11.50
N LEU A 113 6.77 -2.52 -11.86
CA LEU A 113 7.56 -3.42 -11.01
C LEU A 113 8.98 -2.85 -10.79
N LEU A 114 9.64 -2.39 -11.85
CA LEU A 114 10.97 -1.79 -11.75
C LEU A 114 10.96 -0.51 -10.92
N ALA A 115 9.98 0.38 -11.13
CA ALA A 115 9.80 1.58 -10.31
C ALA A 115 9.56 1.23 -8.83
N GLY A 116 8.77 0.19 -8.54
CA GLY A 116 8.56 -0.30 -7.18
C GLY A 116 9.84 -0.83 -6.52
N VAL A 117 10.66 -1.59 -7.26
CA VAL A 117 11.97 -2.05 -6.78
C VAL A 117 12.92 -0.88 -6.53
N LEU A 118 12.94 0.11 -7.43
CA LEU A 118 13.79 1.30 -7.27
C LEU A 118 13.33 2.14 -6.08
N ALA A 119 12.03 2.27 -5.83
CA ALA A 119 11.48 2.97 -4.67
C ALA A 119 11.89 2.30 -3.34
N LEU A 120 12.07 0.98 -3.31
CA LEU A 120 12.60 0.27 -2.14
C LEU A 120 14.10 0.54 -1.88
N ALA A 121 14.82 1.03 -2.89
CA ALA A 121 16.25 1.33 -2.80
C ALA A 121 16.54 2.84 -2.64
N ASP A 122 15.49 3.66 -2.54
CA ASP A 122 15.61 5.11 -2.31
C ASP A 122 16.08 5.37 -0.86
N PRO A 123 17.13 6.18 -0.64
CA PRO A 123 17.81 6.31 0.65
C PRO A 123 17.11 7.20 1.68
#